data_AF-A0A240C9V2-F1
#
_entry.id   AF-A0A240C9V2-F1
#
_cell.length_a   1.000
_cell.length_b   1.000
_cell.length_c   1.000
_cell.angle_alpha   90.00
_cell.angle_beta   90.00
_cell.angle_gamma   90.00
#
_symmetry.space_group_name_H-M   'P 1'
#
loop_
_entity.id
_entity.type
_entity.pdbx_description
1 polymer ?
#
loop_
_entity_poly.entity_id
_entity_poly.type
_entity_poly.pdbx_seq_one_letter_code
_entity_poly.pdbx_strand_id
1 'polypeptide(L)'
;MTPYVLMLLITISVISYIFYNFIKDKPIINVFIAVMIQSMLLFIIRFFWLKESFSDSFALSFDLLTIIIAIIYCIYKVNKKKRKTLDS
;
A
#
# COMPACT_ATOMS: atom_id res chain seq x y z
N MET A 1 -11.69 20.72 10.19
CA MET A 1 -11.25 19.43 10.76
C MET A 1 -9.81 19.20 10.32
N THR A 2 -8.92 18.92 11.26
CA THR A 2 -7.46 18.90 11.06
C THR A 2 -7.07 17.81 10.05
N PRO A 3 -6.28 18.11 9.00
CA PRO A 3 -5.86 17.12 7.98
C PRO A 3 -5.20 15.88 8.59
N TYR A 4 -4.57 16.03 9.76
CA TYR A 4 -3.99 14.95 10.55
C TYR A 4 -5.01 13.89 11.02
N VAL A 5 -6.25 14.28 11.31
CA VAL A 5 -7.31 13.35 11.73
C VAL A 5 -7.74 12.45 10.58
N LEU A 6 -7.87 13.01 9.37
CA LEU A 6 -8.14 12.23 8.15
C LEU A 6 -7.00 11.26 7.85
N MET A 7 -5.77 11.73 8.02
CA MET A 7 -4.56 10.92 7.83
C MET A 7 -4.52 9.70 8.78
N LEU A 8 -4.91 9.90 10.04
CA LEU A 8 -5.03 8.84 11.03
C LEU A 8 -6.13 7.84 10.67
N LEU A 9 -7.32 8.32 10.28
CA LEU A 9 -8.43 7.45 9.88
C LEU A 9 -8.06 6.55 8.70
N ILE A 10 -7.39 7.13 7.69
CA ILE A 10 -6.90 6.38 6.52
C ILE A 10 -5.91 5.30 6.95
N THR A 11 -4.95 5.65 7.81
CA THR A 11 -3.94 4.70 8.32
C THR A 11 -4.58 3.55 9.09
N ILE A 12 -5.52 3.84 10.00
CA ILE A 12 -6.24 2.81 10.79
C ILE A 12 -7.06 1.89 9.88
N SER A 13 -7.73 2.46 8.87
CA SER A 13 -8.52 1.71 7.90
C SER A 13 -7.65 0.71 7.12
N VAL A 14 -6.46 1.12 6.68
CA VAL A 14 -5.59 0.24 5.88
C VAL A 14 -4.92 -0.81 6.73
N ILE A 15 -4.50 -0.50 7.96
CA ILE A 15 -4.01 -1.51 8.92
C ILE A 15 -5.09 -2.58 9.15
N SER A 16 -6.34 -2.16 9.38
CA SER A 16 -7.48 -3.07 9.56
C SER A 16 -7.72 -3.92 8.31
N TYR A 17 -7.57 -3.33 7.12
CA TYR A 17 -7.71 -4.04 5.84
C TYR A 17 -6.60 -5.07 5.62
N ILE A 18 -5.34 -4.72 5.93
CA ILE A 18 -4.20 -5.64 5.88
C ILE A 18 -4.46 -6.82 6.81
N PHE A 19 -4.88 -6.56 8.05
CA PHE A 19 -5.20 -7.60 9.04
C PHE A 19 -6.32 -8.52 8.56
N TYR A 20 -7.37 -7.96 7.97
CA TYR A 20 -8.46 -8.74 7.38
C TYR A 20 -8.01 -9.61 6.20
N ASN A 21 -7.15 -9.08 5.32
CA ASN A 21 -6.61 -9.85 4.19
C ASN A 21 -5.66 -10.96 4.65
N PHE A 22 -4.92 -10.73 5.74
CA PHE A 22 -4.06 -11.73 6.38
C PHE A 22 -4.89 -12.88 6.95
N ILE A 23 -5.97 -12.59 7.69
CA ILE A 23 -6.86 -13.61 8.26
C ILE A 23 -7.57 -14.42 7.17
N LYS A 24 -7.91 -13.80 6.04
CA LYS A 24 -8.65 -14.46 4.95
C LYS A 24 -7.76 -15.08 3.87
N ASP A 25 -6.44 -15.12 4.04
CA ASP A 25 -5.47 -15.60 3.04
C ASP A 25 -5.76 -15.05 1.62
N LYS A 26 -6.26 -13.81 1.56
CA LYS A 26 -6.62 -13.18 0.29
C LYS A 26 -5.34 -12.92 -0.50
N PRO A 27 -5.44 -12.86 -1.85
CA PRO A 27 -4.27 -12.61 -2.67
C PRO A 27 -3.60 -11.29 -2.25
N ILE A 28 -2.29 -11.36 -1.97
CA ILE A 28 -1.43 -10.20 -1.64
C ILE A 28 -1.64 -9.00 -2.58
N ILE A 29 -2.05 -9.23 -3.84
CA ILE A 29 -2.35 -8.18 -4.82
C ILE A 29 -3.40 -7.18 -4.27
N ASN A 30 -4.34 -7.67 -3.46
CA ASN A 30 -5.41 -6.87 -2.87
C ASN A 30 -4.88 -5.96 -1.76
N VAL A 31 -3.90 -6.44 -0.98
CA VAL A 31 -3.17 -5.63 0.01
C VAL A 31 -2.32 -4.59 -0.70
N PHE A 32 -1.64 -4.97 -1.79
CA PHE A 32 -0.83 -4.05 -2.58
C PHE A 32 -1.65 -2.89 -3.17
N ILE A 33 -2.81 -3.20 -3.77
CA ILE A 33 -3.73 -2.19 -4.30
C ILE A 33 -4.24 -1.29 -3.17
N ALA A 34 -4.58 -1.83 -2.01
CA ALA A 34 -5.04 -1.04 -0.87
C ALA A 34 -3.96 -0.05 -0.37
N VAL A 35 -2.70 -0.47 -0.28
CA VAL A 35 -1.59 0.41 0.10
C VAL A 35 -1.31 1.46 -1.00
N MET A 36 -1.40 1.09 -2.28
CA MET A 36 -1.27 2.07 -3.36
C MET A 36 -2.36 3.16 -3.30
N ILE A 37 -3.61 2.76 -3.07
CA ILE A 37 -4.73 3.69 -2.89
C ILE A 37 -4.50 4.57 -1.65
N GLN A 38 -4.03 3.99 -0.54
CA GLN A 38 -3.67 4.73 0.67
C GLN A 38 -2.65 5.83 0.37
N SER A 39 -1.55 5.48 -0.29
CA SER A 39 -0.48 6.42 -0.66
C SER A 39 -0.97 7.53 -1.58
N MET A 40 -1.86 7.23 -2.55
CA MET A 40 -2.49 8.27 -3.36
C MET A 40 -3.42 9.19 -2.55
N LEU A 41 -4.21 8.66 -1.61
CA LEU A 41 -5.06 9.49 -0.75
C LEU A 41 -4.23 10.40 0.17
N LEU A 42 -3.18 9.85 0.80
CA LEU A 42 -2.27 10.62 1.66
C LEU A 42 -1.56 11.72 0.87
N PHE A 43 -1.17 11.42 -0.38
CA PHE A 43 -0.55 12.38 -1.28
C PHE A 43 -1.49 13.54 -1.60
N ILE A 44 -2.75 13.26 -1.94
CA ILE A 44 -3.75 14.30 -2.23
C ILE A 44 -3.96 15.19 -0.99
N ILE A 45 -4.05 14.60 0.21
CA ILE A 45 -4.22 15.36 1.45
C ILE A 45 -3.01 16.27 1.71
N ARG A 46 -1.78 15.75 1.57
CA ARG A 46 -0.57 16.55 1.78
C ARG A 46 -0.41 17.67 0.74
N PHE A 47 -0.59 17.35 -0.53
CA PHE A 47 -0.38 18.27 -1.64
C PHE A 47 -1.46 19.37 -1.70
N PHE A 48 -2.73 18.99 -1.59
CA PHE A 48 -3.85 19.95 -1.73
C PHE A 48 -4.19 20.66 -0.43
N TRP A 49 -4.08 19.98 0.72
CA TRP A 49 -4.55 20.52 2.02
C TRP A 49 -3.43 21.09 2.87
N LEU A 50 -2.27 20.43 2.90
CA LEU A 50 -1.10 20.87 3.68
C LEU A 50 -0.21 21.85 2.89
N LYS A 51 -0.44 21.99 1.57
CA LYS A 51 0.36 22.80 0.63
C LYS A 51 1.87 22.51 0.72
N GLU A 52 2.24 21.28 1.08
CA GLU A 52 3.63 20.83 1.04
C GLU A 52 4.11 20.74 -0.42
N SER A 53 5.41 20.90 -0.63
CA SER A 53 6.04 20.76 -1.95
C SER A 53 5.69 19.40 -2.56
N PHE A 54 5.52 19.36 -3.89
CA PHE A 54 5.18 18.13 -4.62
C PHE A 54 6.13 16.97 -4.28
N SER A 55 7.44 17.24 -4.27
CA SER A 55 8.48 16.25 -3.94
C SER A 55 8.35 15.73 -2.51
N ASP A 56 8.14 16.62 -1.55
CA ASP A 56 8.03 16.25 -0.13
C ASP A 56 6.75 15.46 0.12
N SER A 57 5.62 15.94 -0.41
CA SER A 57 4.33 15.27 -0.33
C SER A 57 4.39 13.87 -0.94
N PHE A 58 5.08 13.73 -2.08
CA PHE A 58 5.23 12.45 -2.78
C PHE A 58 6.08 11.49 -1.96
N ALA A 59 7.27 11.91 -1.52
CA ALA A 59 8.18 11.09 -0.72
C ALA A 59 7.59 10.68 0.63
N LEU A 60 6.84 11.57 1.30
CA LEU A 60 6.20 11.28 2.59
C LEU A 60 4.93 10.42 2.48
N SER A 61 4.35 10.32 1.29
CA SER A 61 3.11 9.53 1.07
C SER A 61 3.39 8.19 0.43
N PHE A 62 4.45 8.08 -0.36
CA PHE A 62 4.93 6.84 -0.94
C PHE A 62 5.88 6.15 0.04
N ASP A 63 5.39 5.12 0.71
CA ASP A 63 6.26 4.19 1.42
C ASP A 63 7.01 3.34 0.37
N LEU A 64 8.16 3.87 -0.08
CA LEU A 64 9.04 3.24 -1.05
C LEU A 64 9.44 1.83 -0.62
N LEU A 65 9.57 1.60 0.70
CA LEU A 65 9.88 0.30 1.27
C LEU A 65 8.74 -0.68 0.98
N THR A 66 7.49 -0.27 1.22
CA THR A 66 6.33 -1.12 0.94
C THR A 66 6.16 -1.43 -0.55
N ILE A 67 6.48 -0.48 -1.44
CA ILE A 67 6.48 -0.70 -2.89
C ILE A 67 7.56 -1.69 -3.32
N ILE A 68 8.79 -1.52 -2.82
CA ILE A 68 9.92 -2.43 -3.12
C ILE A 68 9.59 -3.84 -2.64
N ILE A 69 9.08 -3.99 -1.41
CA ILE A 69 8.68 -5.29 -0.85
C ILE A 69 7.60 -5.93 -1.71
N ALA A 70 6.60 -5.17 -2.14
CA ALA A 70 5.54 -5.69 -2.99
C ALA A 70 6.04 -6.14 -4.37
N ILE A 71 6.96 -5.41 -4.99
CA ILE A 71 7.59 -5.80 -6.27
C ILE A 71 8.34 -7.13 -6.08
N ILE A 72 9.20 -7.23 -5.05
CA ILE A 72 9.97 -8.45 -4.75
C ILE A 72 9.03 -9.64 -4.50
N TYR A 73 7.95 -9.43 -3.74
CA TYR A 73 7.01 -10.49 -3.40
C TYR A 73 6.15 -10.92 -4.60
N CYS A 74 5.81 -9.99 -5.50
CA CYS A 74 5.11 -10.29 -6.74
C CYS A 74 5.98 -11.19 -7.62
N ILE A 75 7.27 -10.87 -7.78
CA ILE A 75 8.26 -11.71 -8.48
C ILE A 75 8.35 -13.09 -7.82
N TYR A 76 8.46 -13.14 -6.49
CA TYR A 76 8.53 -14.41 -5.76
C TYR A 76 7.28 -15.28 -5.99
N LYS A 77 6.08 -14.70 -5.91
CA LYS A 77 4.82 -15.42 -6.08
C LYS A 77 4.62 -15.92 -7.52
N VAL A 78 4.99 -15.12 -8.53
CA VAL A 78 4.96 -15.53 -9.94
C VAL A 78 5.90 -16.73 -10.16
N ASN A 79 7.12 -16.66 -9.61
CA ASN A 79 8.10 -17.75 -9.70
C ASN A 79 7.63 -19.02 -8.95
N LYS A 80 7.00 -18.88 -7.78
CA LYS A 80 6.43 -20.01 -7.03
C LYS A 80 5.28 -20.69 -7.77
N LYS A 81 4.44 -19.92 -8.49
CA LYS A 81 3.38 -20.47 -9.34
C LYS A 81 3.97 -21.26 -10.51
N LYS A 82 5.00 -20.73 -11.18
CA LYS A 82 5.69 -21.43 -12.28
C LYS A 82 6.32 -22.76 -11.84
N ARG A 83 6.92 -22.83 -10.65
CA ARG A 83 7.45 -24.11 -10.12
C ARG A 83 6.35 -25.16 -9.92
N LYS A 84 5.21 -24.77 -9.33
CA LYS A 84 4.09 -25.71 -9.11
C LYS A 84 3.48 -26.28 -10.38
N THR A 85 3.55 -25.57 -11.52
CA THR A 85 3.08 -26.06 -12.83
C THR A 85 4.12 -26.90 -13.58
N LEU A 86 5.38 -26.91 -13.15
CA LEU A 86 6.44 -27.74 -13.73
C LEU A 86 6.58 -29.10 -13.03
N ASP A 87 6.12 -29.19 -11.77
CA ASP A 87 6.14 -30.40 -10.95
C ASP A 87 4.78 -31.15 -10.96
N SER A 88 3.82 -30.76 -11.81
CA SER A 88 2.48 -31.36 -11.94
C SER A 88 2.23 -31.86 -13.36
#